data_AF-A0A2K4XE86-F1
#
_entry.id   AF-A0A2K4XE86-F1
#
_cell.length_a   1.000
_cell.length_b   1.000
_cell.length_c   1.000
_cell.angle_alpha   90.00
_cell.angle_beta   90.00
_cell.angle_gamma   90.00
#
_symmetry.space_group_name_H-M   'P 1'
#
loop_
_entity.id
_entity.type
_entity.pdbx_description
1 polymer ?
#
loop_
_entity_poly.entity_id
_entity_poly.type
_entity_poly.pdbx_seq_one_letter_code
_entity_poly.pdbx_strand_id
1 'polypeptide(L)'
;MRILVTGSAGRVGRAIYIKLMRTHDVVGIDKTPCSTADYIGDILDSDLIDRALKNVDVIIHTAALHAPHVGLVPDSEFQSINVDATEKLALAGLKAGIKHFIFTSTTALYGYASTPKGIAGWINEDVTPQPKSIYHKSKIAAEAKLEEISKLFQLPVTVLQMSRCFPEPADLMAVFRLTRGIDARDVANAHLCSVEKRLSGFNRFIISGATPFQLSDCEALYTDAASVIERQCPDIALAFKQRDWQLPQSLDRVYDSSSACDKLGWLPIHGFKSVLKMLDTEIPEVLPILKRS
;
A
#
# COMPACT_ATOMS: atom_id res chain seq x y z
N MET A 1 -13.16 18.93 4.19
CA MET A 1 -12.34 19.13 2.97
C MET A 1 -12.98 18.37 1.84
N ARG A 2 -12.74 18.78 0.60
CA ARG A 2 -13.09 17.99 -0.58
C ARG A 2 -11.87 17.21 -1.08
N ILE A 3 -12.00 15.90 -1.23
CA ILE A 3 -10.88 14.99 -1.52
C ILE A 3 -11.18 14.22 -2.81
N LEU A 4 -10.26 14.30 -3.77
CA LEU A 4 -10.31 13.48 -4.98
C LEU A 4 -9.58 12.15 -4.76
N VAL A 5 -10.23 11.02 -5.04
CA VAL A 5 -9.62 9.69 -5.05
C VAL A 5 -9.65 9.12 -6.47
N THR A 6 -8.48 8.94 -7.09
CA THR A 6 -8.38 8.23 -8.38
C THR A 6 -8.18 6.73 -8.16
N GLY A 7 -8.61 5.88 -9.09
CA GLY A 7 -8.58 4.42 -8.92
C GLY A 7 -9.61 3.95 -7.89
N SER A 8 -10.69 4.72 -7.77
CA SER A 8 -11.68 4.61 -6.70
C SER A 8 -12.55 3.35 -6.76
N ALA A 9 -12.64 2.68 -7.91
CA ALA A 9 -13.28 1.37 -8.02
C ALA A 9 -12.34 0.22 -7.64
N GLY A 10 -11.03 0.47 -7.64
CA GLY A 10 -10.01 -0.47 -7.20
C GLY A 10 -10.12 -0.81 -5.72
N ARG A 11 -9.55 -1.94 -5.31
CA ARG A 11 -9.61 -2.45 -3.94
C ARG A 11 -9.18 -1.44 -2.87
N VAL A 12 -8.02 -0.80 -3.07
CA VAL A 12 -7.45 0.16 -2.13
C VAL A 12 -8.17 1.51 -2.23
N GLY A 13 -8.41 2.02 -3.44
CA GLY A 13 -9.16 3.25 -3.68
C GLY A 13 -10.56 3.22 -3.07
N ARG A 14 -11.28 2.10 -3.22
CA ARG A 14 -12.60 1.89 -2.61
C ARG A 14 -12.53 1.92 -1.08
N ALA A 15 -11.54 1.25 -0.48
CA ALA A 15 -11.37 1.27 0.97
C ALA A 15 -11.07 2.70 1.51
N ILE A 16 -10.23 3.45 0.79
CA ILE A 16 -9.91 4.85 1.11
C ILE A 16 -11.16 5.74 0.99
N TYR A 17 -11.90 5.62 -0.11
CA TYR A 17 -13.13 6.38 -0.33
C TYR A 17 -14.12 6.18 0.82
N ILE A 18 -14.44 4.91 1.14
CA ILE A 18 -15.39 4.56 2.21
C ILE A 18 -14.92 5.02 3.60
N LYS A 19 -13.59 5.02 3.84
CA LYS A 19 -13.03 5.53 5.10
C LYS A 19 -13.19 7.04 5.21
N LEU A 20 -12.87 7.79 4.16
CA LEU A 20 -12.84 9.25 4.16
C LEU A 20 -14.23 9.88 4.09
N MET A 21 -15.18 9.27 3.36
CA MET A 21 -16.53 9.83 3.18
C MET A 21 -17.33 9.94 4.48
N ARG A 22 -16.86 9.30 5.56
CA ARG A 22 -17.44 9.40 6.90
C ARG A 22 -17.23 10.79 7.53
N THR A 23 -16.20 11.51 7.11
CA THR A 23 -15.78 12.78 7.74
C THR A 23 -15.42 13.87 6.72
N HIS A 24 -15.39 13.55 5.42
CA HIS A 24 -14.98 14.44 4.34
C HIS A 24 -15.95 14.35 3.16
N ASP A 25 -15.94 15.39 2.32
CA ASP A 25 -16.56 15.36 0.99
C ASP A 25 -15.58 14.64 0.05
N VAL A 26 -15.99 13.52 -0.55
CA VAL A 26 -15.10 12.67 -1.35
C VAL A 26 -15.67 12.52 -2.74
N VAL A 27 -14.79 12.65 -3.73
CA VAL A 27 -15.10 12.46 -5.15
C VAL A 27 -14.18 11.38 -5.69
N GLY A 28 -14.75 10.39 -6.39
CA GLY A 28 -14.01 9.30 -6.98
C GLY A 28 -13.92 9.40 -8.50
N ILE A 29 -12.76 9.02 -9.06
CA ILE A 29 -12.59 8.78 -10.50
C ILE A 29 -12.12 7.34 -10.70
N ASP A 30 -12.71 6.64 -11.67
CA ASP A 30 -12.22 5.35 -12.18
C ASP A 30 -12.73 5.10 -13.60
N LYS A 31 -12.03 4.25 -14.37
CA LYS A 31 -12.52 3.78 -15.68
C LYS A 31 -13.70 2.81 -15.53
N THR A 32 -13.77 2.13 -14.38
CA THR A 32 -14.78 1.12 -14.09
C THR A 32 -15.93 1.74 -13.29
N PRO A 33 -17.19 1.66 -13.76
CA PRO A 33 -18.35 2.09 -12.98
C PRO A 33 -18.42 1.37 -11.63
N CYS A 34 -18.58 2.13 -10.54
CA CYS A 34 -18.67 1.61 -9.17
C CYS A 34 -19.40 2.63 -8.28
N SER A 35 -19.89 2.20 -7.11
CA SER A 35 -20.51 3.09 -6.12
C SER A 35 -19.56 4.14 -5.53
N THR A 36 -18.26 4.01 -5.78
CA THR A 36 -17.22 4.94 -5.35
C THR A 36 -16.61 5.72 -6.52
N ALA A 37 -17.15 5.60 -7.74
CA ALA A 37 -16.69 6.31 -8.92
C ALA A 37 -17.74 7.35 -9.37
N ASP A 38 -17.65 8.57 -8.84
CA ASP A 38 -18.53 9.70 -9.18
C ASP A 38 -18.29 10.20 -10.62
N TYR A 39 -17.07 10.03 -11.12
CA TYR A 39 -16.64 10.34 -12.47
C TYR A 39 -16.11 9.06 -13.13
N ILE A 40 -16.73 8.66 -14.24
CA ILE A 40 -16.34 7.46 -14.99
C ILE A 40 -15.48 7.89 -16.17
N GLY A 41 -14.22 7.46 -16.19
CA GLY A 41 -13.29 7.71 -17.29
C GLY A 41 -11.82 7.52 -16.93
N ASP A 42 -10.97 7.80 -17.89
CA ASP A 42 -9.53 7.61 -17.79
C ASP A 42 -8.85 8.77 -17.05
N ILE A 43 -7.83 8.48 -16.25
CA ILE A 43 -6.99 9.51 -15.63
C ILE A 43 -6.17 10.30 -16.67
N LEU A 44 -6.08 9.78 -17.90
CA LEU A 44 -5.46 10.45 -19.05
C LEU A 44 -6.39 11.50 -19.72
N ASP A 45 -7.68 11.53 -19.37
CA ASP A 45 -8.64 12.51 -19.89
C ASP A 45 -8.52 13.84 -19.11
N SER A 46 -7.88 14.84 -19.71
CA SER A 46 -7.67 16.15 -19.08
C SER A 46 -8.96 16.88 -18.74
N ASP A 47 -9.98 16.78 -19.60
CA ASP A 47 -11.25 17.49 -19.40
C ASP A 47 -12.05 16.87 -18.24
N LEU A 48 -11.95 15.54 -18.10
CA LEU A 48 -12.48 14.84 -16.93
C LEU A 48 -11.75 15.25 -15.64
N ILE A 49 -10.41 15.26 -15.67
CA ILE A 49 -9.60 15.64 -14.51
C ILE A 49 -9.89 17.08 -14.09
N ASP A 50 -9.96 18.03 -15.02
CA ASP A 50 -10.25 19.43 -14.72
C ASP A 50 -11.63 19.61 -14.08
N ARG A 51 -12.64 18.85 -14.53
CA ARG A 51 -13.97 18.85 -13.89
C ARG A 51 -13.93 18.26 -12.48
N ALA A 52 -13.22 17.16 -12.30
CA ALA A 52 -13.14 16.48 -11.01
C ALA A 52 -12.30 17.24 -9.97
N LEU A 53 -11.34 18.08 -10.41
CA LEU A 53 -10.51 18.91 -9.55
C LEU A 53 -11.21 20.17 -9.00
N LYS A 54 -12.44 20.48 -9.44
CA LYS A 54 -13.18 21.65 -8.96
C LYS A 54 -13.36 21.60 -7.43
N ASN A 55 -12.85 22.64 -6.77
CA ASN A 55 -12.88 22.84 -5.31
C ASN A 55 -12.20 21.72 -4.50
N VAL A 56 -11.27 20.95 -5.09
CA VAL A 56 -10.55 19.88 -4.40
C VAL A 56 -9.44 20.46 -3.52
N ASP A 57 -9.41 20.06 -2.24
CA ASP A 57 -8.35 20.41 -1.30
C ASP A 57 -7.19 19.40 -1.33
N VAL A 58 -7.48 18.12 -1.56
CA VAL A 58 -6.50 17.02 -1.47
C VAL A 58 -6.73 16.03 -2.60
N ILE A 59 -5.64 15.60 -3.25
CA ILE A 59 -5.67 14.47 -4.18
C ILE A 59 -5.08 13.25 -3.51
N ILE A 60 -5.79 12.12 -3.60
CA ILE A 60 -5.29 10.78 -3.28
C ILE A 60 -5.21 9.99 -4.59
N HIS A 61 -3.99 9.71 -5.02
CA HIS A 61 -3.74 9.05 -6.29
C HIS A 61 -3.46 7.56 -6.10
N THR A 62 -4.44 6.71 -6.41
CA THR A 62 -4.35 5.25 -6.30
C THR A 62 -4.41 4.53 -7.65
N ALA A 63 -4.89 5.21 -8.70
CA ALA A 63 -4.93 4.67 -10.05
C ALA A 63 -3.52 4.31 -10.54
N ALA A 64 -3.33 3.06 -10.96
CA ALA A 64 -2.07 2.56 -11.49
C ALA A 64 -2.28 1.21 -12.19
N LEU A 65 -1.38 0.88 -13.12
CA LEU A 65 -1.10 -0.51 -13.48
C LEU A 65 -0.22 -1.15 -12.40
N HIS A 66 -0.55 -2.37 -11.97
CA HIS A 66 0.15 -3.08 -10.89
C HIS A 66 0.87 -4.35 -11.37
N ALA A 67 1.64 -5.00 -10.49
CA ALA A 67 2.48 -6.16 -10.80
C ALA A 67 1.81 -7.26 -11.65
N PRO A 68 0.56 -7.69 -11.41
CA PRO A 68 -0.15 -8.64 -12.28
C PRO A 68 -0.28 -8.25 -13.76
N HIS A 69 -0.15 -6.97 -14.13
CA HIS A 69 -0.22 -6.53 -15.52
C HIS A 69 1.12 -6.62 -16.27
N VAL A 70 2.23 -6.89 -15.56
CA VAL A 70 3.55 -6.99 -16.20
C VAL A 70 3.56 -8.17 -17.17
N GLY A 71 3.95 -7.90 -18.42
CA GLY A 71 3.92 -8.88 -19.50
C GLY A 71 2.54 -9.06 -20.16
N LEU A 72 1.47 -8.49 -19.59
CA LEU A 72 0.14 -8.45 -20.20
C LEU A 72 -0.09 -7.15 -20.99
N VAL A 73 0.55 -6.05 -20.58
CA VAL A 73 0.50 -4.75 -21.25
C VAL A 73 1.91 -4.24 -21.56
N PRO A 74 2.09 -3.37 -22.58
CA PRO A 74 3.39 -2.82 -22.94
C PRO A 74 4.02 -1.98 -21.81
N ASP A 75 5.35 -2.00 -21.71
CA ASP A 75 6.08 -1.17 -20.74
C ASP A 75 5.80 0.34 -20.89
N SER A 76 5.53 0.80 -22.11
CA SER A 76 5.14 2.19 -22.40
C SER A 76 3.81 2.57 -21.73
N GLU A 77 2.91 1.61 -21.51
CA GLU A 77 1.64 1.85 -20.82
C GLU A 77 1.86 2.07 -19.32
N PHE A 78 2.82 1.33 -18.72
CA PHE A 78 3.26 1.62 -17.35
C PHE A 78 3.87 3.01 -17.22
N GLN A 79 4.69 3.44 -18.19
CA GLN A 79 5.23 4.80 -18.19
C GLN A 79 4.10 5.84 -18.26
N SER A 80 3.20 5.70 -19.24
CA SER A 80 2.08 6.63 -19.46
C SER A 80 1.16 6.73 -18.23
N ILE A 81 0.75 5.59 -17.67
CA ILE A 81 -0.25 5.55 -16.59
C ILE A 81 0.38 5.81 -15.22
N ASN A 82 1.51 5.18 -14.89
CA ASN A 82 2.05 5.26 -13.54
C ASN A 82 2.98 6.45 -13.32
N VAL A 83 3.55 7.04 -14.39
CA VAL A 83 4.51 8.14 -14.29
C VAL A 83 3.92 9.41 -14.88
N ASP A 84 3.63 9.41 -16.18
CA ASP A 84 3.24 10.64 -16.88
C ASP A 84 1.88 11.16 -16.39
N ALA A 85 0.90 10.27 -16.17
CA ALA A 85 -0.40 10.65 -15.62
C ALA A 85 -0.30 11.13 -14.16
N THR A 86 0.59 10.54 -13.35
CA THR A 86 0.85 10.99 -11.98
C THR A 86 1.43 12.41 -11.96
N GLU A 87 2.44 12.69 -12.80
CA GLU A 87 3.03 14.02 -12.96
C GLU A 87 1.98 15.04 -13.43
N LYS A 88 1.21 14.71 -14.48
CA LYS A 88 0.13 15.57 -14.99
C LYS A 88 -0.93 15.85 -13.94
N LEU A 89 -1.37 14.85 -13.19
CA LEU A 89 -2.38 15.01 -12.13
C LEU A 89 -1.88 15.92 -11.01
N ALA A 90 -0.63 15.76 -10.57
CA ALA A 90 -0.03 16.61 -9.55
C ALA A 90 0.07 18.07 -10.02
N LEU A 91 0.50 18.30 -11.27
CA LEU A 91 0.57 19.64 -11.86
C LEU A 91 -0.82 20.28 -12.08
N ALA A 92 -1.82 19.49 -12.50
CA ALA A 92 -3.20 19.95 -12.64
C ALA A 92 -3.80 20.30 -11.28
N GLY A 93 -3.57 19.46 -10.27
CA GLY A 93 -3.94 19.74 -8.88
C GLY A 93 -3.31 21.02 -8.36
N LEU A 94 -2.03 21.23 -8.64
CA LEU A 94 -1.33 22.47 -8.26
C LEU A 94 -2.00 23.71 -8.86
N LYS A 95 -2.34 23.68 -10.16
CA LYS A 95 -3.07 24.77 -10.82
C LYS A 95 -4.47 24.99 -10.23
N ALA A 96 -5.12 23.91 -9.78
CA ALA A 96 -6.41 23.95 -9.10
C ALA A 96 -6.32 24.41 -7.62
N GLY A 97 -5.11 24.61 -7.08
CA GLY A 97 -4.91 25.09 -5.71
C GLY A 97 -5.06 24.03 -4.63
N ILE A 98 -4.79 22.76 -4.93
CA ILE A 98 -4.78 21.71 -3.90
C ILE A 98 -3.73 22.02 -2.82
N LYS A 99 -3.98 21.52 -1.62
CA LYS A 99 -3.14 21.74 -0.43
C LYS A 99 -2.26 20.54 -0.09
N HIS A 100 -2.55 19.37 -0.64
CA HIS A 100 -1.81 18.14 -0.37
C HIS A 100 -2.03 17.12 -1.48
N PHE A 101 -0.96 16.46 -1.90
CA PHE A 101 -1.01 15.31 -2.81
C PHE A 101 -0.53 14.05 -2.09
N ILE A 102 -1.37 13.03 -2.01
CA ILE A 102 -1.06 11.74 -1.37
C ILE A 102 -1.01 10.68 -2.46
N PHE A 103 0.12 9.97 -2.56
CA PHE A 103 0.34 8.95 -3.58
C PHE A 103 0.40 7.56 -2.97
N THR A 104 -0.44 6.65 -3.47
CA THR A 104 -0.35 5.22 -3.12
C THR A 104 0.75 4.55 -3.95
N SER A 105 1.91 4.37 -3.31
CA SER A 105 3.02 3.58 -3.85
C SER A 105 2.96 2.14 -3.31
N THR A 106 4.05 1.40 -3.35
CA THR A 106 4.10 -0.01 -2.97
C THR A 106 5.43 -0.39 -2.37
N THR A 107 5.47 -1.33 -1.43
CA THR A 107 6.73 -1.93 -0.98
C THR A 107 7.34 -2.90 -2.00
N ALA A 108 6.62 -3.26 -3.08
CA ALA A 108 7.18 -4.12 -4.14
C ALA A 108 8.39 -3.48 -4.84
N LEU A 109 8.47 -2.14 -4.86
CA LEU A 109 9.54 -1.40 -5.51
C LEU A 109 10.94 -1.75 -4.99
N TYR A 110 11.05 -2.14 -3.71
CA TYR A 110 12.34 -2.51 -3.10
C TYR A 110 13.00 -3.69 -3.81
N GLY A 111 12.20 -4.55 -4.45
CA GLY A 111 12.71 -5.58 -5.35
C GLY A 111 13.78 -6.46 -4.70
N TYR A 112 14.99 -6.52 -5.26
CA TYR A 112 16.06 -7.40 -4.76
C TYR A 112 16.61 -6.95 -3.41
N ALA A 113 16.54 -5.66 -3.08
CA ALA A 113 16.99 -5.13 -1.79
C ALA A 113 16.19 -5.73 -0.62
N SER A 114 14.96 -6.15 -0.89
CA SER A 114 14.09 -6.77 0.11
C SER A 114 14.24 -8.28 0.26
N THR A 115 15.18 -8.92 -0.45
CA THR A 115 15.50 -10.35 -0.29
C THR A 115 17.00 -10.59 -0.40
N PRO A 116 17.80 -10.08 0.54
CA PRO A 116 19.21 -10.43 0.59
C PRO A 116 19.38 -11.96 0.78
N LYS A 117 20.48 -12.52 0.26
CA LYS A 117 20.76 -13.95 0.42
C LYS A 117 21.29 -14.21 1.85
N GLY A 118 20.78 -15.24 2.50
CA GLY A 118 21.29 -15.69 3.81
C GLY A 118 20.74 -14.93 5.01
N ILE A 119 19.88 -13.93 4.82
CA ILE A 119 19.28 -13.13 5.89
C ILE A 119 17.95 -12.55 5.43
N ALA A 120 16.98 -12.39 6.33
CA ALA A 120 15.74 -11.70 6.00
C ALA A 120 16.00 -10.20 5.83
N GLY A 121 15.42 -9.57 4.82
CA GLY A 121 15.56 -8.12 4.63
C GLY A 121 14.74 -7.33 5.66
N TRP A 122 15.37 -6.47 6.47
CA TRP A 122 14.66 -5.46 7.25
C TRP A 122 14.55 -4.18 6.44
N ILE A 123 13.32 -3.80 6.05
CA ILE A 123 13.11 -2.77 5.05
C ILE A 123 12.37 -1.59 5.67
N ASN A 124 13.07 -0.45 5.73
CA ASN A 124 12.57 0.86 6.09
C ASN A 124 12.77 1.85 4.92
N GLU A 125 12.42 3.12 5.10
CA GLU A 125 12.50 4.15 4.06
C GLU A 125 13.94 4.50 3.63
N ASP A 126 14.96 4.12 4.40
CA ASP A 126 16.37 4.38 4.09
C ASP A 126 16.97 3.33 3.14
N VAL A 127 16.29 2.21 2.92
CA VAL A 127 16.78 1.15 2.02
C VAL A 127 16.65 1.59 0.57
N THR A 128 17.75 1.57 -0.19
CA THR A 128 17.73 1.85 -1.63
C THR A 128 17.03 0.73 -2.41
N PRO A 129 15.97 1.01 -3.17
CA PRO A 129 15.27 0.00 -3.99
C PRO A 129 16.14 -0.62 -5.08
N GLN A 130 15.97 -1.92 -5.34
CA GLN A 130 16.58 -2.62 -6.47
C GLN A 130 15.48 -3.24 -7.36
N PRO A 131 14.90 -2.48 -8.31
CA PRO A 131 13.68 -2.87 -9.02
C PRO A 131 13.88 -4.12 -9.90
N LYS A 132 12.84 -4.96 -9.97
CA LYS A 132 12.85 -6.24 -10.74
C LYS A 132 12.02 -6.18 -12.03
N SER A 133 11.11 -5.23 -12.15
CA SER A 133 10.12 -5.16 -13.24
C SER A 133 9.82 -3.72 -13.63
N ILE A 134 9.13 -3.53 -14.77
CA ILE A 134 8.65 -2.22 -15.20
C ILE A 134 7.72 -1.58 -14.16
N TYR A 135 6.88 -2.36 -13.48
CA TYR A 135 6.03 -1.85 -12.40
C TYR A 135 6.85 -1.19 -11.30
N HIS A 136 7.94 -1.83 -10.83
CA HIS A 136 8.79 -1.29 -9.78
C HIS A 136 9.46 0.01 -10.26
N LYS A 137 10.03 -0.01 -11.47
CA LYS A 137 10.69 1.16 -12.08
C LYS A 137 9.72 2.33 -12.21
N SER A 138 8.49 2.08 -12.68
CA SER A 138 7.47 3.12 -12.86
C SER A 138 7.05 3.76 -11.54
N LYS A 139 6.88 2.98 -10.46
CA LYS A 139 6.55 3.54 -9.14
C LYS A 139 7.70 4.38 -8.55
N ILE A 140 8.95 3.95 -8.73
CA ILE A 140 10.13 4.75 -8.33
C ILE A 140 10.19 6.06 -9.13
N ALA A 141 9.97 6.01 -10.44
CA ALA A 141 9.96 7.19 -11.30
C ALA A 141 8.84 8.18 -10.90
N ALA A 142 7.64 7.67 -10.60
CA ALA A 142 6.53 8.48 -10.12
C ALA A 142 6.84 9.18 -8.79
N GLU A 143 7.45 8.46 -7.83
CA GLU A 143 7.89 9.06 -6.57
C GLU A 143 8.93 10.17 -6.79
N ALA A 144 9.89 9.96 -7.68
CA ALA A 144 10.91 10.97 -8.01
C ALA A 144 10.29 12.24 -8.62
N LYS A 145 9.35 12.09 -9.55
CA LYS A 145 8.59 13.21 -10.13
C LYS A 145 7.82 14.00 -9.07
N LEU A 146 7.15 13.30 -8.16
CA LEU A 146 6.42 13.94 -7.08
C LEU A 146 7.35 14.65 -6.08
N GLU A 147 8.54 14.09 -5.83
CA GLU A 147 9.57 14.73 -5.00
C GLU A 147 10.09 16.02 -5.64
N GLU A 148 10.37 16.01 -6.94
CA GLU A 148 10.74 17.20 -7.72
C GLU A 148 9.64 18.28 -7.66
N ILE A 149 8.38 17.91 -7.92
CA ILE A 149 7.24 18.82 -7.85
C ILE A 149 7.09 19.42 -6.44
N SER A 150 7.20 18.59 -5.39
CA SER A 150 7.10 19.05 -4.01
C SER A 150 8.17 20.10 -3.68
N LYS A 151 9.42 19.86 -4.09
CA LYS A 151 10.54 20.80 -3.87
C LYS A 151 10.39 22.09 -4.65
N LEU A 152 10.01 22.00 -5.93
CA LEU A 152 9.91 23.16 -6.82
C LEU A 152 8.75 24.09 -6.46
N PHE A 153 7.59 23.51 -6.12
CA PHE A 153 6.38 24.29 -5.93
C PHE A 153 5.90 24.36 -4.47
N GLN A 154 6.68 23.80 -3.53
CA GLN A 154 6.31 23.72 -2.11
C GLN A 154 4.96 23.03 -1.86
N LEU A 155 4.56 22.14 -2.78
CA LEU A 155 3.37 21.31 -2.63
C LEU A 155 3.65 20.22 -1.59
N PRO A 156 2.88 20.12 -0.50
CA PRO A 156 2.96 18.98 0.40
C PRO A 156 2.66 17.70 -0.37
N VAL A 157 3.57 16.72 -0.27
CA VAL A 157 3.44 15.41 -0.89
C VAL A 157 3.67 14.33 0.16
N THR A 158 2.77 13.35 0.22
CA THR A 158 2.97 12.15 1.04
C THR A 158 2.86 10.90 0.18
N VAL A 159 3.95 10.14 0.13
CA VAL A 159 4.03 8.84 -0.53
C VAL A 159 3.81 7.74 0.50
N LEU A 160 2.82 6.89 0.27
CA LEU A 160 2.49 5.74 1.11
C LEU A 160 2.84 4.45 0.37
N GLN A 161 3.98 3.86 0.72
CA GLN A 161 4.46 2.59 0.18
C GLN A 161 3.76 1.44 0.90
N MET A 162 2.58 1.05 0.41
CA MET A 162 1.80 -0.01 1.03
C MET A 162 2.32 -1.41 0.72
N SER A 163 2.25 -2.26 1.74
CA SER A 163 2.48 -3.71 1.64
C SER A 163 1.38 -4.41 0.84
N ARG A 164 1.60 -5.69 0.54
CA ARG A 164 0.62 -6.53 -0.15
C ARG A 164 -0.70 -6.57 0.63
N CYS A 165 -1.82 -6.41 -0.08
CA CYS A 165 -3.14 -6.56 0.51
C CYS A 165 -4.09 -7.36 -0.39
N PHE A 166 -3.66 -8.45 -1.03
CA PHE A 166 -4.56 -9.30 -1.86
C PHE A 166 -5.27 -10.37 -1.03
N PRO A 167 -6.40 -10.93 -1.50
CA PRO A 167 -6.94 -12.18 -0.97
C PRO A 167 -5.92 -13.30 -1.16
N GLU A 168 -5.67 -14.05 -0.10
CA GLU A 168 -4.66 -15.11 -0.04
C GLU A 168 -5.20 -16.23 0.87
N PRO A 169 -4.67 -17.47 0.78
CA PRO A 169 -4.94 -18.51 1.75
C PRO A 169 -4.67 -18.05 3.20
N ALA A 170 -5.52 -18.46 4.13
CA ALA A 170 -5.53 -17.93 5.49
C ALA A 170 -4.23 -18.11 6.27
N ASP A 171 -3.56 -19.25 6.15
CA ASP A 171 -2.24 -19.52 6.72
C ASP A 171 -1.20 -18.53 6.20
N LEU A 172 -1.13 -18.37 4.88
CA LEU A 172 -0.19 -17.47 4.24
C LEU A 172 -0.47 -16.02 4.62
N MET A 173 -1.75 -15.62 4.59
CA MET A 173 -2.17 -14.27 4.91
C MET A 173 -1.91 -13.91 6.37
N ALA A 174 -2.12 -14.85 7.30
CA ALA A 174 -1.85 -14.67 8.72
C ALA A 174 -0.35 -14.40 8.98
N VAL A 175 0.54 -15.16 8.33
CA VAL A 175 1.99 -14.92 8.39
C VAL A 175 2.37 -13.61 7.70
N PHE A 176 1.80 -13.29 6.54
CA PHE A 176 2.08 -12.05 5.85
C PHE A 176 1.74 -10.83 6.69
N ARG A 177 0.71 -10.88 7.54
CA ARG A 177 0.40 -9.78 8.47
C ARG A 177 1.49 -9.47 9.48
N LEU A 178 2.46 -10.37 9.69
CA LEU A 178 3.61 -10.15 10.57
C LEU A 178 4.81 -9.53 9.85
N THR A 179 4.86 -9.58 8.52
CA THR A 179 6.11 -9.34 7.77
C THR A 179 5.94 -8.46 6.53
N ARG A 180 4.98 -8.79 5.66
CA ARG A 180 4.95 -8.25 4.29
C ARG A 180 3.57 -7.94 3.73
N GLY A 181 2.54 -8.03 4.56
CA GLY A 181 1.15 -7.84 4.20
C GLY A 181 0.45 -6.86 5.12
N ILE A 182 -0.60 -6.25 4.61
CA ILE A 182 -1.43 -5.27 5.32
C ILE A 182 -2.89 -5.40 4.90
N ASP A 183 -3.80 -4.98 5.78
CA ASP A 183 -5.22 -4.90 5.50
C ASP A 183 -5.58 -3.61 4.75
N ALA A 184 -6.47 -3.69 3.77
CA ALA A 184 -6.90 -2.52 3.01
C ALA A 184 -7.53 -1.44 3.92
N ARG A 185 -8.12 -1.81 5.05
CA ARG A 185 -8.65 -0.86 6.06
C ARG A 185 -7.54 -0.11 6.78
N ASP A 186 -6.41 -0.76 7.05
CA ASP A 186 -5.25 -0.10 7.65
C ASP A 186 -4.58 0.82 6.63
N VAL A 187 -4.50 0.42 5.35
CA VAL A 187 -4.05 1.31 4.27
C VAL A 187 -4.96 2.54 4.16
N ALA A 188 -6.28 2.35 4.18
CA ALA A 188 -7.24 3.46 4.15
C ALA A 188 -7.09 4.39 5.37
N ASN A 189 -6.81 3.83 6.55
CA ASN A 189 -6.52 4.59 7.75
C ASN A 189 -5.24 5.43 7.60
N ALA A 190 -4.17 4.88 7.02
CA ALA A 190 -2.94 5.64 6.77
C ALA A 190 -3.17 6.87 5.86
N HIS A 191 -4.05 6.74 4.87
CA HIS A 191 -4.44 7.86 4.01
C HIS A 191 -5.24 8.92 4.78
N LEU A 192 -6.17 8.51 5.65
CA LEU A 192 -6.86 9.45 6.55
C LEU A 192 -5.88 10.19 7.47
N CYS A 193 -4.97 9.48 8.13
CA CYS A 193 -3.95 10.10 8.98
C CYS A 193 -3.07 11.08 8.20
N SER A 194 -2.74 10.76 6.94
CA SER A 194 -2.00 11.67 6.05
C SER A 194 -2.79 12.94 5.73
N VAL A 195 -4.09 12.81 5.41
CA VAL A 195 -5.02 13.92 5.16
C VAL A 195 -5.16 14.84 6.38
N GLU A 196 -5.16 14.27 7.59
CA GLU A 196 -5.31 15.01 8.85
C GLU A 196 -3.99 15.66 9.29
N LYS A 197 -2.87 14.94 9.18
CA LYS A 197 -1.56 15.40 9.62
C LYS A 197 -0.96 16.47 8.70
N ARG A 198 -1.17 16.35 7.38
CA ARG A 198 -0.73 17.30 6.34
C ARG A 198 0.72 17.74 6.53
N LEU A 199 1.63 16.79 6.65
CA LEU A 199 3.06 17.07 6.76
C LEU A 199 3.53 17.89 5.54
N SER A 200 4.29 18.95 5.81
CA SER A 200 4.87 19.80 4.76
C SER A 200 5.98 19.08 3.99
N GLY A 201 6.28 19.57 2.78
CA GLY A 201 7.34 19.02 1.94
C GLY A 201 7.04 17.60 1.45
N PHE A 202 8.08 16.89 1.05
CA PHE A 202 7.98 15.52 0.55
C PHE A 202 8.23 14.53 1.69
N ASN A 203 7.25 13.64 1.92
CA ASN A 203 7.30 12.62 2.97
C ASN A 203 7.05 11.25 2.34
N ARG A 204 7.78 10.24 2.79
CA ARG A 204 7.67 8.86 2.33
C ARG A 204 7.52 7.96 3.55
N PHE A 205 6.59 7.01 3.47
CA PHE A 205 6.27 6.08 4.56
C PHE A 205 5.98 4.67 4.06
N ILE A 206 6.55 3.67 4.71
CA ILE A 206 6.14 2.28 4.58
C ILE A 206 4.87 2.04 5.38
N ILE A 207 3.86 1.48 4.72
CA ILE A 207 2.55 1.17 5.29
C ILE A 207 2.37 -0.35 5.26
N SER A 208 2.69 -1.01 6.38
CA SER A 208 2.68 -2.47 6.53
C SER A 208 1.99 -2.92 7.82
N GLY A 209 1.61 -4.20 7.93
CA GLY A 209 1.08 -4.75 9.18
C GLY A 209 2.09 -4.65 10.33
N ALA A 210 1.60 -4.58 11.56
CA ALA A 210 2.46 -4.57 12.74
C ALA A 210 3.33 -5.84 12.79
N THR A 211 4.64 -5.64 12.87
CA THR A 211 5.61 -6.73 13.03
C THR A 211 5.94 -6.96 14.51
N PRO A 212 5.94 -8.21 15.00
CA PRO A 212 6.45 -8.55 16.33
C PRO A 212 7.98 -8.71 16.35
N PHE A 213 8.64 -8.66 15.18
CA PHE A 213 10.06 -8.94 15.04
C PHE A 213 10.91 -7.67 15.17
N GLN A 214 12.19 -7.87 15.43
CA GLN A 214 13.21 -6.82 15.44
C GLN A 214 14.27 -7.08 14.38
N LEU A 215 15.08 -6.06 14.06
CA LEU A 215 16.21 -6.18 13.14
C LEU A 215 17.16 -7.33 13.51
N SER A 216 17.38 -7.57 14.81
CA SER A 216 18.21 -8.66 15.31
C SER A 216 17.66 -10.06 15.06
N ASP A 217 16.36 -10.20 14.75
CA ASP A 217 15.76 -11.49 14.43
C ASP A 217 16.02 -11.92 12.97
N CYS A 218 16.52 -11.03 12.09
CA CYS A 218 16.54 -11.26 10.64
C CYS A 218 17.32 -12.51 10.18
N GLU A 219 18.42 -12.87 10.84
CA GLU A 219 19.18 -14.09 10.51
C GLU A 219 18.39 -15.35 10.90
N ALA A 220 17.79 -15.34 12.10
CA ALA A 220 16.96 -16.44 12.58
C ALA A 220 15.65 -16.55 11.78
N LEU A 221 15.05 -15.44 11.37
CA LEU A 221 13.89 -15.45 10.46
C LEU A 221 14.20 -16.11 9.12
N TYR A 222 15.43 -15.99 8.63
CA TYR A 222 15.81 -16.63 7.38
C TYR A 222 16.06 -18.13 7.52
N THR A 223 16.67 -18.56 8.64
CA THR A 223 17.14 -19.94 8.84
C THR A 223 16.18 -20.83 9.63
N ASP A 224 15.40 -20.24 10.53
CA ASP A 224 14.48 -20.93 11.45
C ASP A 224 13.31 -20.00 11.85
N ALA A 225 12.50 -19.60 10.87
CA ALA A 225 11.38 -18.68 11.11
C ALA A 225 10.35 -19.24 12.10
N ALA A 226 10.15 -20.57 12.13
CA ALA A 226 9.17 -21.21 12.98
C ALA A 226 9.47 -20.95 14.46
N SER A 227 10.71 -21.20 14.90
CA SER A 227 11.12 -20.94 16.29
C SER A 227 11.04 -19.45 16.67
N VAL A 228 11.35 -18.55 15.72
CA VAL A 228 11.21 -17.10 15.97
C VAL A 228 9.73 -16.72 16.14
N ILE A 229 8.84 -17.25 15.31
CA ILE A 229 7.40 -17.02 15.41
C ILE A 229 6.85 -17.56 16.74
N GLU A 230 7.23 -18.76 17.14
CA GLU A 230 6.82 -19.37 18.42
C GLU A 230 7.22 -18.50 19.62
N ARG A 231 8.42 -17.91 19.57
CA ARG A 231 8.93 -17.03 20.62
C ARG A 231 8.27 -15.65 20.63
N GLN A 232 8.21 -14.99 19.47
CA GLN A 232 7.79 -13.58 19.36
C GLN A 232 6.28 -13.40 19.21
N CYS A 233 5.57 -14.43 18.75
CA CYS A 233 4.13 -14.38 18.53
C CYS A 233 3.45 -15.73 18.85
N PRO A 234 3.52 -16.22 20.10
CA PRO A 234 3.05 -17.56 20.47
C PRO A 234 1.57 -17.82 20.11
N ASP A 235 0.74 -16.78 20.12
CA ASP A 235 -0.68 -16.86 19.73
C ASP A 235 -0.88 -17.34 18.28
N ILE A 236 -0.03 -16.93 17.33
CA ILE A 236 -0.16 -17.39 15.93
C ILE A 236 0.29 -18.86 15.82
N ALA A 237 1.35 -19.25 16.53
CA ALA A 237 1.83 -20.63 16.56
C ALA A 237 0.76 -21.58 17.12
N LEU A 238 0.10 -21.17 18.22
CA LEU A 238 -1.03 -21.90 18.78
C LEU A 238 -2.19 -22.02 17.79
N ALA A 239 -2.55 -20.92 17.13
CA ALA A 239 -3.64 -20.91 16.15
C ALA A 239 -3.36 -21.83 14.95
N PHE A 240 -2.10 -21.89 14.51
CA PHE A 240 -1.64 -22.79 13.44
C PHE A 240 -1.76 -24.25 13.88
N LYS A 241 -1.25 -24.58 15.06
CA LYS A 241 -1.35 -25.93 15.63
C LYS A 241 -2.81 -26.39 15.77
N GLN A 242 -3.70 -25.53 16.26
CA GLN A 242 -5.14 -25.84 16.41
C GLN A 242 -5.85 -26.10 15.08
N ARG A 243 -5.34 -25.54 13.99
CA ARG A 243 -5.92 -25.65 12.65
C ARG A 243 -5.20 -26.66 11.76
N ASP A 244 -4.23 -27.39 12.31
CA ASP A 244 -3.37 -28.32 11.58
C ASP A 244 -2.61 -27.65 10.43
N TRP A 245 -2.13 -26.43 10.66
CA TRP A 245 -1.30 -25.66 9.72
C TRP A 245 0.16 -25.68 10.16
N GLN A 246 1.07 -25.58 9.19
CA GLN A 246 2.51 -25.52 9.44
C GLN A 246 3.02 -24.09 9.43
N LEU A 247 3.86 -23.75 10.40
CA LEU A 247 4.61 -22.50 10.37
C LEU A 247 5.66 -22.55 9.26
N PRO A 248 5.94 -21.40 8.61
CA PRO A 248 6.99 -21.33 7.60
C PRO A 248 8.35 -21.59 8.25
N GLN A 249 9.22 -22.32 7.54
CA GLN A 249 10.59 -22.57 7.99
C GLN A 249 11.52 -21.36 7.76
N SER A 250 11.15 -20.48 6.82
CA SER A 250 11.94 -19.30 6.46
C SER A 250 11.02 -18.14 6.08
N LEU A 251 11.43 -16.93 6.44
CA LEU A 251 10.82 -15.67 6.05
C LEU A 251 11.88 -14.79 5.38
N ASP A 252 11.51 -14.17 4.26
CA ASP A 252 12.46 -13.49 3.40
C ASP A 252 12.67 -12.00 3.74
N ARG A 253 11.72 -11.38 4.45
CA ARG A 253 11.74 -9.95 4.75
C ARG A 253 10.77 -9.55 5.85
N VAL A 254 10.97 -8.34 6.37
CA VAL A 254 10.05 -7.59 7.23
C VAL A 254 10.02 -6.14 6.74
N TYR A 255 8.82 -5.58 6.54
CA TYR A 255 8.64 -4.15 6.28
C TYR A 255 8.38 -3.43 7.60
N ASP A 256 9.26 -2.50 7.95
CA ASP A 256 9.20 -1.68 9.15
C ASP A 256 8.37 -0.42 8.88
N SER A 257 7.24 -0.30 9.58
CA SER A 257 6.34 0.84 9.45
C SER A 257 6.43 1.84 10.59
N SER A 258 7.49 1.77 11.42
CA SER A 258 7.63 2.59 12.63
C SER A 258 7.61 4.10 12.33
N SER A 259 8.25 4.52 11.23
CA SER A 259 8.26 5.92 10.78
C SER A 259 6.83 6.47 10.52
N ALA A 260 5.97 5.65 9.92
CA ALA A 260 4.57 6.00 9.70
C ALA A 260 3.80 6.13 11.02
N CYS A 261 4.05 5.22 11.96
CA CYS A 261 3.45 5.26 13.29
C CYS A 261 3.82 6.55 14.03
N ASP A 262 5.10 6.88 14.04
CA ASP A 262 5.60 8.03 14.78
C ASP A 262 5.17 9.37 14.16
N LYS A 263 5.33 9.51 12.83
CA LYS A 263 5.13 10.80 12.15
C LYS A 263 3.67 11.07 11.77
N LEU A 264 2.89 10.04 11.44
CA LEU A 264 1.47 10.19 11.08
C LEU A 264 0.53 9.93 12.25
N GLY A 265 0.98 9.29 13.35
CA GLY A 265 0.09 8.81 14.40
C GLY A 265 -0.80 7.64 13.94
N TRP A 266 -0.39 6.95 12.87
CA TRP A 266 -1.12 5.83 12.29
C TRP A 266 -0.76 4.52 12.98
N LEU A 267 -1.73 3.62 13.18
CA LEU A 267 -1.45 2.30 13.73
C LEU A 267 -2.16 1.22 12.88
N PRO A 268 -1.44 0.18 12.42
CA PRO A 268 -2.05 -0.98 11.78
C PRO A 268 -2.68 -1.89 12.84
N ILE A 269 -4.01 -2.03 12.82
CA ILE A 269 -4.75 -2.78 13.85
C ILE A 269 -5.30 -4.13 13.34
N HIS A 270 -5.30 -4.37 12.03
CA HIS A 270 -5.82 -5.59 11.42
C HIS A 270 -4.72 -6.63 11.18
N GLY A 271 -4.15 -7.15 12.27
CA GLY A 271 -3.15 -8.22 12.26
C GLY A 271 -3.72 -9.62 12.01
N PHE A 272 -2.91 -10.67 12.27
CA PHE A 272 -3.28 -12.06 11.98
C PHE A 272 -4.58 -12.52 12.67
N LYS A 273 -4.89 -12.04 13.88
CA LYS A 273 -6.15 -12.35 14.57
C LYS A 273 -7.37 -11.90 13.76
N SER A 274 -7.26 -10.78 13.03
CA SER A 274 -8.31 -10.35 12.10
C SER A 274 -8.43 -11.28 10.90
N VAL A 275 -7.33 -11.87 10.42
CA VAL A 275 -7.35 -12.86 9.33
C VAL A 275 -8.10 -14.11 9.77
N LEU A 276 -7.75 -14.65 10.95
CA LEU A 276 -8.43 -15.83 11.51
C LEU A 276 -9.92 -15.58 11.70
N LYS A 277 -10.29 -14.42 12.28
CA LYS A 277 -11.70 -14.05 12.42
C LYS A 277 -12.41 -13.95 11.07
N MET A 278 -11.77 -13.38 10.05
CA MET A 278 -12.34 -13.27 8.71
C MET A 278 -12.54 -14.64 8.06
N LEU A 279 -11.60 -15.57 8.25
CA LEU A 279 -11.77 -16.96 7.81
C LEU A 279 -12.96 -17.62 8.53
N ASP A 280 -12.97 -17.56 9.86
CA ASP A 280 -13.98 -18.23 10.70
C ASP A 280 -15.40 -17.65 10.48
N THR A 281 -15.50 -16.45 9.90
CA THR A 281 -16.77 -15.77 9.56
C THR A 281 -17.02 -15.65 8.05
N GLU A 282 -16.28 -16.42 7.24
CA GLU A 282 -16.46 -16.55 5.79
C GLU A 282 -16.41 -15.22 5.01
N ILE A 283 -15.57 -14.28 5.47
CA ILE A 283 -15.33 -13.03 4.77
C ILE A 283 -14.39 -13.29 3.56
N PRO A 284 -14.68 -12.77 2.35
CA PRO A 284 -14.04 -13.21 1.11
C PRO A 284 -12.75 -12.48 0.63
N GLU A 285 -12.23 -11.39 1.20
CA GLU A 285 -11.51 -11.50 2.45
C GLU A 285 -10.26 -12.38 2.36
N VAL A 286 -10.43 -13.53 3.01
CA VAL A 286 -9.40 -14.51 3.30
C VAL A 286 -9.83 -15.81 2.63
N LEU A 287 -8.95 -16.40 1.83
CA LEU A 287 -9.27 -17.63 1.12
C LEU A 287 -9.11 -18.83 2.05
N PRO A 288 -9.99 -19.85 1.96
CA PRO A 288 -9.77 -21.11 2.64
C PRO A 288 -8.52 -21.79 2.08
N ILE A 289 -7.88 -22.60 2.91
CA ILE A 289 -6.73 -23.40 2.47
C ILE A 289 -7.26 -24.61 1.71
N LEU A 290 -6.94 -24.67 0.42
CA LEU A 290 -7.22 -25.85 -0.38
C LEU A 290 -6.27 -26.97 0.06
N LYS A 291 -6.82 -28.09 0.54
CA LYS A 291 -6.02 -29.31 0.73
C LYS A 291 -5.40 -29.66 -0.62
N ARG A 292 -4.07 -29.65 -0.71
CA ARG A 292 -3.37 -30.22 -1.86
C ARG A 292 -3.66 -31.72 -1.85
N SER A 293 -4.50 -32.16 -2.79
CA SER A 293 -4.70 -33.58 -3.12
C SER A 293 -3.40 -34.21 -3.59
#